data_AF-A0A154BML0-F1
#
_entry.id   AF-A0A154BML0-F1
#
_cell.length_a   1.000
_cell.length_b   1.000
_cell.length_c   1.000
_cell.angle_alpha   90.00
_cell.angle_beta   90.00
_cell.angle_gamma   90.00
#
_symmetry.space_group_name_H-M   'P 1'
#
loop_
_entity.id
_entity.type
_entity.pdbx_description
1 polymer ?
#
loop_
_entity_poly.entity_id
_entity_poly.type
_entity_poly.pdbx_seq_one_letter_code
_entity_poly.pdbx_strand_id
1 'polypeptide(L)'
;MSKKPEDIFDNDSLPRFYDCPKCDGIGYVELDEEDEEGYLKEERCSRCDGSGKLEYDECYECDGSGRVQCDCSGGIEGSEDEDCLACGGSGYHVCPICNGIGGLEQE
;
A
#
# COMPACT_ATOMS: atom_id res chain seq x y z
N MET A 1 -29.70 3.07 -0.98
CA MET A 1 -28.52 3.65 -0.32
C MET A 1 -27.39 2.63 -0.37
N SER A 2 -26.38 2.90 -1.19
CA SER A 2 -25.19 2.07 -1.35
C SER A 2 -24.41 2.03 -0.04
N LYS A 3 -24.27 0.85 0.56
CA LYS A 3 -23.31 0.65 1.64
C LYS A 3 -21.94 0.52 0.98
N LYS A 4 -21.04 1.47 1.25
CA LYS A 4 -19.61 1.27 1.01
C LYS A 4 -19.11 0.33 2.11
N PRO A 5 -18.48 -0.81 1.80
CA PRO A 5 -17.88 -1.66 2.80
C PRO A 5 -16.38 -1.36 2.83
N GLU A 6 -15.99 -0.30 3.52
CA GLU A 6 -14.58 -0.10 3.89
C GLU A 6 -14.55 0.04 5.40
N ASP A 7 -13.88 -0.95 6.02
CA ASP A 7 -13.29 -0.92 7.35
C ASP A 7 -14.24 -1.07 8.55
N ILE A 8 -14.72 -2.31 8.70
CA ILE A 8 -15.07 -2.84 10.03
C ILE A 8 -13.76 -2.95 10.82
N PHE A 9 -13.62 -2.06 11.80
CA PHE A 9 -12.62 -2.14 12.87
C PHE A 9 -12.87 -3.39 13.71
N ASP A 10 -12.12 -4.46 13.43
CA ASP A 10 -11.87 -5.53 14.40
C ASP A 10 -10.36 -5.63 14.63
N ASN A 11 -9.96 -5.23 15.83
CA ASN A 11 -8.63 -5.35 16.39
C ASN A 11 -8.40 -6.83 16.76
N ASP A 12 -7.36 -7.44 16.15
CA ASP A 12 -6.56 -8.61 16.58
C ASP A 12 -6.39 -9.68 15.46
N SER A 13 -5.16 -9.80 14.95
CA SER A 13 -4.61 -11.01 14.30
C SER A 13 -4.97 -11.39 12.85
N LEU A 14 -5.39 -10.48 11.97
CA LEU A 14 -5.43 -10.79 10.53
C LEU A 14 -4.16 -10.28 9.82
N PRO A 15 -3.43 -11.16 9.09
CA PRO A 15 -2.31 -10.73 8.26
C PRO A 15 -2.79 -9.72 7.23
N ARG A 16 -2.09 -8.59 7.15
CA ARG A 16 -2.42 -7.53 6.21
C ARG A 16 -1.79 -7.86 4.86
N PHE A 17 -2.60 -7.77 3.81
CA PHE A 17 -2.20 -8.14 2.47
C PHE A 17 -2.28 -6.95 1.52
N TYR A 18 -1.34 -6.84 0.60
CA TYR A 18 -1.42 -5.94 -0.55
C TYR A 18 -1.30 -6.74 -1.84
N ASP A 19 -1.75 -6.14 -2.94
CA ASP A 19 -1.67 -6.75 -4.25
C ASP A 19 -0.21 -6.85 -4.69
N CYS A 20 0.20 -8.06 -5.07
CA CYS A 20 1.56 -8.32 -5.49
C CYS A 20 1.85 -7.49 -6.76
N PRO A 21 2.83 -6.58 -6.73
CA PRO A 21 3.08 -5.65 -7.82
C PRO A 21 3.69 -6.33 -9.05
N LYS A 22 4.16 -7.57 -8.92
CA LYS A 22 4.68 -8.35 -10.05
C LYS A 22 3.56 -8.89 -10.94
N CYS A 23 2.37 -9.10 -10.37
CA CYS A 23 1.24 -9.69 -11.06
C CYS A 23 -0.05 -8.89 -10.82
N ASP A 24 0.04 -7.63 -10.41
CA ASP A 24 -1.08 -6.72 -10.12
C ASP A 24 -2.26 -7.37 -9.36
N GLY A 25 -1.96 -8.18 -8.33
CA GLY A 25 -3.02 -8.84 -7.55
C GLY A 25 -3.58 -10.15 -8.13
N ILE A 26 -3.19 -10.51 -9.35
CA ILE A 26 -3.76 -11.62 -10.12
C ILE A 26 -3.24 -12.98 -9.64
N GLY A 27 -1.95 -13.06 -9.32
CA GLY A 27 -1.27 -14.28 -8.88
C GLY A 27 -0.55 -15.05 -9.98
N TYR A 28 -0.77 -14.71 -11.24
CA TYR A 28 -0.05 -15.26 -12.37
C TYR A 28 0.45 -14.13 -13.27
N VAL A 29 1.50 -14.39 -14.04
CA VAL A 29 2.02 -13.47 -15.05
C VAL A 29 1.88 -14.12 -16.42
N GLU A 30 1.41 -13.32 -17.38
CA GLU A 30 1.33 -13.73 -18.79
C GLU A 30 2.74 -13.78 -19.38
N LEU A 31 3.02 -14.85 -20.11
CA LEU A 31 4.28 -15.07 -20.81
C LEU A 31 4.14 -14.67 -22.29
N ASP A 32 5.22 -14.20 -22.87
CA ASP A 32 5.35 -13.98 -24.33
C ASP A 32 5.50 -15.31 -25.12
N GLU A 33 4.94 -16.40 -24.61
CA GLU A 33 4.94 -17.72 -25.24
C GLU A 33 3.51 -18.22 -25.42
N GLU A 34 3.19 -18.70 -26.61
CA GLU A 34 1.91 -19.35 -26.88
C GLU A 34 2.01 -20.87 -26.65
N ASP A 35 0.91 -21.49 -26.21
CA ASP A 35 0.77 -22.95 -26.20
C ASP A 35 0.43 -23.51 -27.60
N GLU A 36 0.27 -24.84 -27.69
CA GLU A 36 -0.01 -25.53 -28.96
C GLU A 36 -1.38 -25.14 -29.57
N GLU A 37 -2.29 -24.59 -28.78
CA GLU A 37 -3.61 -24.07 -29.17
C GLU A 37 -3.59 -22.56 -29.49
N GLY A 38 -2.46 -21.87 -29.25
CA GLY A 38 -2.28 -20.45 -29.57
C GLY A 38 -2.79 -19.49 -28.48
N TYR A 39 -2.95 -19.95 -27.24
CA TYR A 39 -3.19 -19.06 -26.10
C TYR A 39 -1.88 -18.65 -25.45
N LEU A 40 -1.82 -17.43 -24.92
CA LEU A 40 -0.69 -16.97 -24.12
C LEU A 40 -0.58 -17.83 -22.87
N LYS A 41 0.62 -18.32 -22.60
CA LYS A 41 0.90 -19.10 -21.39
C LYS A 41 0.89 -18.20 -20.17
N GLU A 42 0.50 -18.79 -19.04
CA GLU A 42 0.52 -18.13 -17.74
C GLU A 42 1.44 -18.93 -16.81
N GLU A 43 2.29 -18.25 -16.06
CA GLU A 43 3.07 -18.86 -15.00
C GLU A 43 2.66 -18.34 -13.62
N ARG A 44 2.76 -19.21 -12.62
CA ARG A 44 2.50 -18.84 -11.23
C ARG A 44 3.48 -17.74 -10.82
N CYS A 45 2.95 -16.62 -10.33
CA CYS A 45 3.79 -15.51 -9.91
C CYS A 45 4.69 -15.96 -8.75
N SER A 46 6.00 -16.03 -9.01
CA SER A 46 7.00 -16.53 -8.07
C SER A 46 7.21 -15.63 -6.86
N ARG A 47 6.73 -14.37 -6.90
CA ARG A 47 6.86 -13.43 -5.78
C ARG A 47 5.81 -13.69 -4.70
N CYS A 48 4.58 -14.01 -5.09
CA CYS A 48 3.46 -14.25 -4.17
C CYS A 48 3.03 -15.71 -4.15
N ASP A 49 3.81 -16.60 -4.76
CA ASP A 49 3.47 -18.00 -4.96
C ASP A 49 2.02 -18.18 -5.41
N GLY A 50 1.58 -17.48 -6.46
CA GLY A 50 0.24 -17.70 -7.00
C GLY A 50 -0.92 -17.09 -6.20
N SER A 51 -0.68 -16.54 -5.02
CA SER A 51 -1.76 -15.99 -4.19
C SER A 51 -2.27 -14.63 -4.67
N GLY A 52 -1.49 -13.95 -5.52
CA GLY A 52 -1.74 -12.56 -5.93
C GLY A 52 -1.47 -11.54 -4.83
N LYS A 53 -1.16 -11.97 -3.61
CA LYS A 53 -1.04 -11.10 -2.45
C LYS A 53 0.26 -11.32 -1.70
N LEU A 54 0.76 -10.28 -1.07
CA LEU A 54 1.95 -10.33 -0.23
C LEU A 54 1.55 -9.90 1.18
N GLU A 55 2.06 -10.63 2.16
CA GLU A 55 1.89 -10.32 3.57
C GLU A 55 2.89 -9.22 3.98
N TYR A 56 2.42 -8.27 4.79
CA TYR A 56 3.26 -7.22 5.34
C TYR A 56 2.95 -7.00 6.81
N ASP A 57 3.95 -6.52 7.53
CA ASP A 57 3.75 -5.95 8.85
C ASP A 57 3.30 -4.50 8.74
N GLU A 58 2.39 -4.09 9.62
CA GLU A 58 1.96 -2.70 9.69
C GLU A 58 3.17 -1.77 9.85
N CYS A 59 3.23 -0.74 9.01
CA CYS A 59 4.30 0.23 9.12
C CYS A 59 4.12 1.03 10.41
N TYR A 60 4.98 0.76 11.39
CA TYR A 60 4.95 1.36 12.74
C TYR A 60 4.99 2.90 12.75
N GLU A 61 5.58 3.53 11.73
CA GLU A 61 5.64 4.99 11.64
C GLU A 61 4.30 5.63 11.26
N CYS A 62 3.41 4.88 10.60
CA CYS A 62 2.13 5.39 10.12
C CYS A 62 0.93 4.54 10.54
N ASP A 63 1.13 3.57 11.44
CA ASP A 63 0.12 2.63 11.94
C ASP A 63 -0.74 2.00 10.83
N GLY A 64 -0.11 1.64 9.71
CA GLY A 64 -0.83 1.04 8.58
C GLY A 64 -1.52 2.01 7.62
N SER A 65 -1.49 3.33 7.87
CA SER A 65 -2.22 4.31 7.06
C SER A 65 -1.49 4.77 5.79
N GLY A 66 -0.17 4.55 5.71
CA GLY A 66 0.68 5.04 4.63
C GLY A 66 0.93 6.55 4.66
N ARG A 67 0.43 7.28 5.65
CA ARG A 67 0.58 8.73 5.76
C ARG A 67 0.97 9.11 7.17
N VAL A 68 1.83 10.10 7.30
CA VAL A 68 2.25 10.62 8.61
C VAL A 68 1.83 12.09 8.72
N GLN A 69 1.42 12.47 9.92
CA GLN A 69 1.06 13.87 10.18
C GLN A 69 2.32 14.73 10.10
N CYS A 70 2.18 15.86 9.44
CA CYS A 70 3.26 16.80 9.30
C CYS A 70 3.39 17.62 10.57
N ASP A 71 4.58 17.62 11.17
CA ASP A 71 4.89 18.55 12.24
C ASP A 71 5.22 19.92 11.63
N CYS A 72 4.19 20.78 11.54
CA CYS A 72 4.31 22.15 11.06
C CYS A 72 4.59 23.13 12.22
N SER A 73 4.96 22.63 13.41
CA SER A 73 5.18 23.43 14.64
C SER A 73 6.44 24.31 14.59
N GLY A 74 7.23 24.21 13.51
CA GLY A 74 8.41 25.04 13.28
C GLY A 74 8.12 26.43 12.70
N GLY A 75 6.86 26.71 12.34
CA GLY A 75 6.39 28.01 11.89
C GLY A 75 6.08 28.92 13.08
N ILE A 76 6.53 30.17 13.00
CA ILE A 76 6.23 31.25 13.96
C ILE A 76 4.73 31.24 14.28
N GLU A 77 4.37 31.45 15.56
CA GLU A 77 2.99 31.43 16.05
C GLU A 77 2.03 32.15 15.07
N GLY A 78 1.12 31.38 14.44
CA GLY A 78 0.12 31.90 13.50
C GLY A 78 0.31 31.55 12.02
N SER A 79 1.23 30.66 11.64
CA SER A 79 1.24 30.12 10.26
C SER A 79 0.07 29.15 10.09
N GLU A 80 -0.98 29.63 9.46
CA GLU A 80 -2.07 28.86 8.87
C GLU A 80 -1.43 27.73 8.05
N ASP A 81 -1.91 26.49 8.21
CA ASP A 81 -1.28 25.28 7.70
C ASP A 81 -0.83 25.34 6.22
N GLU A 82 -1.44 26.25 5.44
CA GLU A 82 -1.26 26.46 3.99
C GLU A 82 0.21 26.63 3.52
N ASP A 83 1.12 27.16 4.34
CA ASP A 83 2.53 27.40 3.98
C ASP A 83 3.53 26.40 4.60
N CYS A 84 3.05 25.25 5.09
CA CYS A 84 3.95 24.26 5.67
C CYS A 84 4.84 23.63 4.60
N LEU A 85 6.13 24.00 4.54
CA LEU A 85 7.09 23.47 3.54
C LEU A 85 7.21 21.94 3.53
N ALA A 86 6.93 21.30 4.67
CA ALA A 86 6.96 19.84 4.78
C ALA A 86 5.79 19.16 4.05
N CYS A 87 4.66 19.84 3.84
CA CYS A 87 3.42 19.22 3.36
C CYS A 87 2.57 20.05 2.38
N GLY A 88 2.95 21.31 2.13
CA GLY A 88 2.19 22.26 1.33
C GLY A 88 0.79 22.51 1.87
N GLY A 89 0.59 22.42 3.18
CA GLY A 89 -0.70 22.62 3.85
C GLY A 89 -1.70 21.49 3.79
N SER A 90 -1.31 20.30 3.34
CA SER A 90 -2.16 19.10 3.44
C SER A 90 -2.33 18.59 4.88
N GLY A 91 -1.45 18.97 5.80
CA GLY A 91 -1.34 18.42 7.16
C GLY A 91 -0.73 17.01 7.23
N TYR A 92 -0.51 16.35 6.09
CA TYR A 92 0.03 14.99 6.01
C TYR A 92 0.95 14.79 4.81
N HIS A 93 2.03 14.03 4.99
CA HIS A 93 2.88 13.61 3.88
C HIS A 93 2.90 12.08 3.76
N VAL A 94 3.29 11.61 2.58
CA VAL A 94 3.45 10.17 2.33
C VAL A 94 4.47 9.62 3.32
N CYS A 95 4.15 8.51 3.98
CA CYS A 95 5.07 7.89 4.93
C CYS A 95 6.35 7.49 4.19
N PRO A 96 7.52 8.01 4.58
CA PRO A 96 8.77 7.78 3.85
C PRO A 96 9.30 6.36 4.05
N ILE A 97 8.88 5.67 5.12
CA ILE A 97 9.35 4.31 5.42
C ILE A 97 8.64 3.27 4.54
N CYS A 98 7.31 3.36 4.42
CA CYS A 98 6.52 2.45 3.59
C CYS A 98 6.12 3.03 2.23
N ASN A 99 6.61 4.22 1.88
CA ASN A 99 6.30 4.94 0.63
C ASN A 99 4.79 5.03 0.30
N GLY A 100 3.94 5.16 1.33
CA GLY A 100 2.50 5.30 1.14
C GLY A 100 1.70 3.99 1.15
N ILE A 101 2.38 2.84 1.22
CA ILE A 101 1.73 1.53 1.17
C ILE A 101 1.04 1.20 2.51
N GLY A 102 1.56 1.74 3.62
CA GLY A 102 1.09 1.40 4.97
C GLY A 102 1.69 0.10 5.52
N GLY A 103 2.45 -0.64 4.71
CA GLY A 103 3.07 -1.91 5.08
C GLY A 103 4.57 -1.94 4.87
N LEU A 104 5.26 -2.75 5.66
CA LEU A 104 6.64 -3.14 5.44
C LEU A 104 6.67 -4.62 5.06
N GLU A 105 7.26 -4.94 3.91
CA GLU A 105 7.48 -6.33 3.51
C GLU A 105 8.32 -7.03 4.60
N GLN A 106 7.89 -8.22 5.01
CA GLN A 106 8.68 -9.07 5.89
C GLN A 106 9.83 -9.67 5.07
N GLU A 107 11.08 -9.47 5.53
CA GLU A 107 12.31 -9.99 4.90
C GLU A 107 12.53 -11.50 5.11
#